data_AF-A0A1N6IE01-F1
#
_entry.id   AF-A0A1N6IE01-F1
#
_cell.length_a   1.000
_cell.length_b   1.000
_cell.length_c   1.000
_cell.angle_alpha   90.00
_cell.angle_beta   90.00
_cell.angle_gamma   90.00
#
_symmetry.space_group_name_H-M   'P 1'
#
loop_
_entity.id
_entity.type
_entity.pdbx_description
1 polymer ?
#
loop_
_entity_poly.entity_id
_entity_poly.type
_entity_poly.pdbx_seq_one_letter_code
_entity_poly.pdbx_strand_id
1 'polypeptide(L)' 'MRPGWKLLAGLYPFAAGAMGVNLFFASLIGTWLGWPALTPWAAAAGGLVIGVPATWAFACHILRLMKQAEGK' A
#
# COMPACT_ATOMS: atom_id res chain seq x y z
N MET A 1 -14.90 2.10 12.28
CA MET A 1 -13.73 2.13 13.17
C MET A 1 -12.65 2.94 12.46
N ARG A 2 -12.25 4.09 12.99
CA ARG A 2 -11.29 4.98 12.33
C ARG A 2 -9.89 4.67 12.88
N PRO A 3 -8.91 4.27 12.07
CA PRO A 3 -7.53 4.13 12.53
C PRO A 3 -7.03 5.45 13.10
N GLY A 4 -6.27 5.39 14.19
CA GLY A 4 -5.63 6.56 14.75
C GLY A 4 -4.73 7.22 13.70
N TRP A 5 -4.81 8.54 13.57
CA TRP A 5 -4.07 9.30 12.55
C TRP A 5 -2.55 9.05 12.62
N LYS A 6 -2.01 8.83 13.82
CA LYS A 6 -0.59 8.48 14.05
C LYS A 6 -0.22 7.13 13.43
N LEU A 7 -1.12 6.16 13.49
CA LEU A 7 -0.91 4.81 12.95
C LEU A 7 -0.94 4.84 11.42
N LEU A 8 -1.91 5.57 10.85
CA LEU A 8 -2.00 5.82 9.41
C LEU A 8 -0.75 6.55 8.90
N ALA A 9 -0.34 7.66 9.54
CA ALA A 9 0.81 8.45 9.13
C ALA A 9 2.12 7.67 9.19
N GLY A 10 2.32 6.81 10.20
CA GLY A 10 3.50 5.96 10.31
C GLY A 10 3.50 4.82 9.27
N LEU A 11 2.34 4.25 8.97
CA LEU A 11 2.21 3.12 8.05
C LEU A 11 2.20 3.55 6.58
N TYR A 12 1.75 4.77 6.30
CA TYR A 12 1.61 5.32 4.95
C TYR A 12 2.89 5.28 4.10
N PRO A 13 4.06 5.76 4.57
CA PRO A 13 5.29 5.71 3.75
C PRO A 13 5.71 4.26 3.42
N PHE A 14 5.49 3.32 4.34
CA PHE A 14 5.76 1.91 4.10
C PHE A 14 4.80 1.31 3.07
N ALA A 15 3.49 1.57 3.21
CA ALA A 15 2.48 1.07 2.31
C ALA A 15 2.60 1.68 0.91
N ALA A 16 2.85 2.99 0.80
CA ALA A 16 3.09 3.67 -0.48
C ALA A 16 4.37 3.16 -1.16
N GLY A 17 5.44 2.96 -0.39
CA GLY A 17 6.68 2.36 -0.91
C GLY A 17 6.47 0.93 -1.40
N ALA A 18 5.83 0.08 -0.59
CA ALA A 18 5.52 -1.31 -0.96
C ALA A 18 4.65 -1.38 -2.21
N MET A 19 3.61 -0.54 -2.32
CA MET A 19 2.75 -0.49 -3.50
C MET A 19 3.48 0.05 -4.73
N GLY A 20 4.33 1.06 -4.59
CA GLY A 20 5.11 1.60 -5.71
C GLY A 20 6.10 0.59 -6.29
N VAL A 21 6.84 -0.11 -5.42
CA VAL A 21 7.79 -1.15 -5.82
C VAL A 21 7.06 -2.34 -6.44
N ASN A 22 5.97 -2.81 -5.83
CA ASN A 22 5.18 -3.91 -6.39
C ASN A 22 4.51 -3.54 -7.72
N LEU A 23 4.05 -2.31 -7.88
CA LEU A 23 3.47 -1.83 -9.14
C LEU A 23 4.53 -1.76 -10.24
N PHE A 24 5.74 -1.32 -9.91
CA PHE A 24 6.88 -1.34 -10.83
C PHE A 24 7.22 -2.77 -11.26
N PHE A 25 7.36 -3.70 -10.31
CA PHE A 25 7.62 -5.11 -10.62
C PHE A 25 6.49 -5.76 -11.42
N ALA A 26 5.22 -5.45 -11.11
CA ALA A 26 4.07 -5.91 -11.88
C ALA A 26 4.13 -5.40 -13.32
N SER A 27 4.59 -4.16 -13.55
CA SER A 27 4.79 -3.64 -14.90
C SER A 27 5.89 -4.37 -15.66
N LEU A 28 6.97 -4.79 -14.97
CA LEU A 28 8.02 -5.60 -15.57
C LEU A 28 7.50 -6.99 -15.99
N ILE A 29 6.64 -7.61 -15.19
CA ILE A 29 5.94 -8.85 -15.60
C ILE A 29 5.02 -8.56 -16.80
N GLY A 30 4.31 -7.42 -16.79
CA GLY A 30 3.50 -6.97 -17.92
C GLY A 30 4.29 -6.82 -19.23
N THR A 31 5.59 -6.52 -19.17
CA THR A 31 6.44 -6.49 -20.37
C THR A 31 6.55 -7.83 -21.07
N TRP A 32 6.48 -8.93 -20.33
CA TRP A 32 6.47 -10.28 -20.91
C TRP A 32 5.16 -10.57 -21.65
N LEU A 33 4.09 -9.86 -21.31
CA LEU A 33 2.79 -9.91 -21.97
C LEU A 33 2.69 -8.97 -23.18
N GLY A 34 3.76 -8.23 -23.52
CA GLY A 34 3.80 -7.25 -24.61
C GLY A 34 3.37 -5.83 -24.22
N TRP A 35 3.15 -5.55 -22.93
CA TRP A 35 2.87 -4.19 -22.45
C TRP A 35 4.15 -3.36 -22.25
N PRO A 36 4.11 -2.04 -22.42
CA PRO A 36 5.27 -1.20 -22.14
C PRO A 36 5.56 -1.16 -20.63
N ALA A 37 6.84 -1.17 -20.26
CA ALA A 37 7.27 -1.01 -18.88
C ALA A 37 6.77 0.34 -18.34
N LEU A 38 6.19 0.36 -17.13
CA LEU A 38 5.85 1.63 -16.49
C LEU A 38 7.13 2.37 -16.15
N THR A 39 7.15 3.68 -16.39
CA THR A 39 8.25 4.52 -15.92
C THR A 39 8.30 4.50 -14.39
N PRO A 40 9.49 4.58 -13.77
CA PRO A 40 9.63 4.59 -12.30
C PRO A 40 8.78 5.66 -11.63
N TRP A 41 8.63 6.83 -12.28
CA TRP A 41 7.78 7.92 -11.82
C TRP A 41 6.28 7.58 -11.86
N ALA A 42 5.81 6.89 -12.90
CA ALA A 42 4.43 6.44 -12.99
C ALA A 42 4.12 5.35 -11.94
N ALA A 43 5.07 4.44 -11.71
CA ALA A 43 4.94 3.43 -10.65
C ALA A 43 4.92 4.05 -9.25
N ALA A 44 5.75 5.09 -9.00
CA ALA A 44 5.74 5.83 -7.75
C ALA A 44 4.42 6.60 -7.55
N ALA A 45 3.92 7.28 -8.59
CA ALA A 45 2.63 7.98 -8.52
C ALA A 45 1.45 7.00 -8.30
N GLY A 46 1.43 5.88 -9.02
CA GLY A 46 0.44 4.82 -8.83
C GLY A 46 0.53 4.18 -7.44
N GLY A 47 1.76 3.96 -6.95
CA GLY A 47 2.02 3.47 -5.59
C GLY A 47 1.56 4.43 -4.51
N LEU A 48 1.64 5.74 -4.73
CA LEU A 48 1.11 6.75 -3.81
C LEU A 48 -0.42 6.71 -3.77
N VAL A 49 -1.07 6.65 -4.94
CA VAL A 49 -2.54 6.62 -5.05
C VAL A 49 -3.12 5.32 -4.49
N ILE A 50 -2.54 4.17 -4.82
CA ILE A 50 -2.95 2.84 -4.33
C ILE A 50 -2.47 2.63 -2.87
N GLY A 51 -1.40 3.31 -2.47
CA GLY A 51 -0.87 3.30 -1.11
C GLY A 51 -1.88 3.81 -0.09
N VAL A 52 -2.69 4.83 -0.41
CA VAL A 52 -3.73 5.35 0.50
C VAL A 52 -4.76 4.26 0.90
N PRO A 53 -5.50 3.62 -0.03
CA PRO A 53 -6.46 2.58 0.32
C PRO A 53 -5.78 1.35 0.93
N ALA A 54 -4.56 1.00 0.49
CA ALA A 54 -3.78 -0.08 1.08
C ALA A 54 -3.45 0.18 2.55
N THR A 55 -2.96 1.39 2.86
CA THR A 55 -2.65 1.82 4.23
C THR A 55 -3.89 1.78 5.10
N TRP A 56 -5.04 2.25 4.58
CA TRP A 56 -6.30 2.23 5.30
C TRP A 56 -6.77 0.81 5.62
N ALA A 57 -6.74 -0.09 4.64
CA ALA A 57 -7.10 -1.50 4.82
C ALA A 57 -6.19 -2.17 5.86
N PHE A 58 -4.88 -1.92 5.79
CA PHE A 58 -3.90 -2.49 6.71
C PHE A 58 -4.04 -1.91 8.13
N ALA A 59 -4.29 -0.61 8.26
CA ALA A 59 -4.54 0.03 9.54
C ALA A 59 -5.84 -0.47 10.19
N CYS A 60 -6.89 -0.71 9.40
CA CYS A 60 -8.11 -1.38 9.87
C CYS A 60 -7.84 -2.81 10.32
N HIS A 61 -6.99 -3.55 9.61
CA HIS A 61 -6.61 -4.90 9.97
C HIS A 61 -5.84 -4.95 11.30
N ILE A 62 -4.84 -4.08 11.47
CA ILE A 62 -4.08 -3.94 12.72
C ILE A 62 -5.01 -3.57 13.89
N LEU A 63 -5.94 -2.64 13.69
CA LEU A 63 -6.93 -2.30 14.72
C LEU A 63 -7.78 -3.51 15.13
N ARG A 64 -8.17 -4.36 14.18
CA ARG A 64 -8.94 -5.57 14.46
C ARG A 64 -8.11 -6.55 15.30
N LEU A 65 -6.82 -6.70 14.98
CA LEU A 65 -5.90 -7.54 15.75
C LEU A 65 -5.64 -6.98 17.15
N MET A 66 -5.45 -5.67 17.29
CA MET A 66 -5.30 -5.01 18.60
C MET A 66 -6.54 -5.23 19.47
N LYS A 67 -7.74 -5.09 18.90
CA LYS A 67 -8.99 -5.33 19.61
C LYS A 67 -9.15 -6.79 20.04
N GLN A 68 -8.75 -7.73 19.19
CA GLN A 68 -8.73 -9.16 19.54
C GLN A 68 -7.73 -9.46 20.66
N ALA A 69 -6.55 -8.82 20.64
CA ALA A 69 -5.53 -8.99 21.67
C ALA A 69 -5.92 -8.35 23.02
N GLU A 70 -6.61 -7.20 23.00
CA GLU A 70 -7.18 -6.57 24.21
C GLU A 70 -8.38 -7.34 24.80
N GLY A 71 -8.88 -8.38 24.14
CA GLY A 71 -9.90 -9.26 24.70
C GLY A 71 -11.27 -8.60 24.92
N LYS A 72 -11.68 -7.67 24.03
CA LYS A 72 -13.02 -7.03 24.08
C LYS A 72 -13.81 -7.17 22.79
#